data_AF-A0A0D7DYE1-F1
#
_entry.id   AF-A0A0D7DYE1-F1
#
_cell.length_a   1.000
_cell.length_b   1.000
_cell.length_c   1.000
_cell.angle_alpha   90.00
_cell.angle_beta   90.00
_cell.angle_gamma   90.00
#
_symmetry.space_group_name_H-M   'P 1'
#
loop_
_entity.id
_entity.type
_entity.pdbx_description
1 polymer ?
#
loop_
_entity_poly.entity_id
_entity_poly.type
_entity_poly.pdbx_seq_one_letter_code
_entity_poly.pdbx_strand_id
1 'polypeptide(L)'
;MHDTPRPHDLLWGMRPEQLPADAPAWAVAVLAAGQPVVVRRARVAAGLVAVGLRGATRDQRLAALMPVAAIAHRLAPEDLLGRQASEDLPVFRVLAELRPLLDALGHVWGVTGSAGFQ
;
A
#
# COMPACT_ATOMS: atom_id res chain seq x y z
N MET A 1 -1.51 14.92 -12.65
CA MET A 1 -2.30 13.65 -12.73
C MET A 1 -2.02 13.06 -14.10
N HIS A 2 -1.22 12.01 -14.30
CA HIS A 2 -0.97 10.81 -13.50
C HIS A 2 0.53 10.61 -13.32
N ASP A 3 0.99 10.69 -12.08
CA ASP A 3 2.30 10.13 -11.75
C ASP A 3 2.12 8.61 -11.67
N THR A 4 2.97 7.86 -12.36
CA THR A 4 2.81 6.40 -12.51
C THR A 4 2.91 5.74 -11.13
N PRO A 5 1.99 4.84 -10.74
CA PRO A 5 2.11 4.13 -9.47
C PRO A 5 3.48 3.47 -9.31
N ARG A 6 4.14 3.74 -8.20
CA ARG A 6 5.49 3.25 -7.89
C ARG A 6 5.41 2.08 -6.92
N PRO A 7 6.42 1.20 -6.90
CA PRO A 7 6.48 0.13 -5.90
C PRO A 7 6.28 0.67 -4.49
N HIS A 8 5.43 -0.03 -3.73
CA HIS A 8 5.00 0.31 -2.36
C HIS A 8 3.98 1.44 -2.22
N ASP A 9 3.54 2.09 -3.30
CA ASP A 9 2.37 2.96 -3.23
C ASP A 9 1.15 2.14 -2.75
N LEU A 10 0.33 2.74 -1.90
CA LEU A 10 -0.98 2.23 -1.53
C LEU A 10 -2.01 2.78 -2.51
N LEU A 11 -2.85 1.90 -3.05
CA LEU A 11 -3.88 2.22 -4.03
C LEU A 11 -5.26 1.84 -3.49
N TRP A 12 -6.22 2.74 -3.68
CA TRP A 12 -7.65 2.49 -3.44
C TRP A 12 -8.42 2.51 -4.75
N GLY A 13 -9.57 1.83 -4.75
CA GLY A 13 -10.49 1.76 -5.89
C GLY A 13 -10.54 0.39 -6.56
N MET A 14 -9.69 -0.56 -6.16
CA MET A 14 -9.81 -1.95 -6.58
C MET A 14 -11.08 -2.56 -5.97
N ARG A 15 -11.95 -3.10 -6.83
CA ARG A 15 -13.22 -3.72 -6.44
C ARG A 15 -13.11 -5.25 -6.40
N PRO A 16 -13.94 -5.93 -5.58
CA PRO A 16 -13.94 -7.39 -5.50
C PRO A 16 -14.07 -8.12 -6.83
N GLU A 17 -14.84 -7.58 -7.79
CA GLU A 17 -15.05 -8.20 -9.11
C GLU A 17 -13.78 -8.26 -9.97
N GLN A 18 -12.72 -7.55 -9.56
CA GLN A 18 -11.42 -7.52 -10.24
C GLN A 18 -10.45 -8.59 -9.68
N LEU A 19 -10.85 -9.30 -8.63
CA LEU A 19 -10.08 -10.42 -8.10
C LEU A 19 -10.22 -11.67 -8.99
N PRO A 20 -9.24 -12.59 -8.96
CA PRO A 20 -9.39 -13.92 -9.54
C PRO A 20 -10.64 -14.63 -9.00
N ALA A 21 -11.27 -15.48 -9.82
CA ALA A 21 -12.50 -16.20 -9.44
C ALA A 21 -12.29 -17.14 -8.23
N ASP A 22 -11.06 -17.61 -8.03
CA ASP A 22 -10.63 -18.45 -6.92
C ASP A 22 -10.03 -17.65 -5.75
N ALA A 23 -10.22 -16.32 -5.72
CA ALA A 23 -9.70 -15.49 -4.65
C ALA A 23 -10.30 -15.91 -3.29
N PRO A 24 -9.46 -16.02 -2.24
CA PRO A 24 -9.93 -16.41 -0.92
C PRO A 24 -10.88 -15.35 -0.34
N ALA A 25 -11.84 -15.79 0.48
CA ALA A 25 -12.86 -14.92 1.05
C ALA A 25 -12.29 -13.71 1.82
N TRP A 26 -11.13 -13.86 2.47
CA TRP A 26 -10.49 -12.75 3.17
C TRP A 26 -10.04 -11.63 2.21
N ALA A 27 -9.66 -11.95 0.97
CA ALA A 27 -9.24 -10.95 -0.03
C ALA A 27 -10.44 -10.12 -0.52
N VAL A 28 -11.58 -10.78 -0.73
CA VAL A 28 -12.86 -10.13 -1.01
C VAL A 28 -13.26 -9.20 0.13
N ALA A 29 -13.16 -9.67 1.38
CA ALA A 29 -13.48 -8.89 2.57
C ALA A 29 -12.58 -7.65 2.73
N VAL A 30 -11.27 -7.76 2.45
CA VAL A 30 -10.33 -6.63 2.47
C VAL A 30 -10.77 -5.52 1.52
N LEU A 31 -11.11 -5.86 0.26
CA LEU A 31 -11.58 -4.86 -0.71
C LEU A 31 -12.96 -4.30 -0.35
N ALA A 32 -13.88 -5.15 0.13
CA ALA A 32 -15.21 -4.73 0.57
C ALA A 32 -15.13 -3.76 1.77
N ALA A 33 -14.12 -3.91 2.64
CA ALA A 33 -13.83 -3.00 3.74
C ALA A 33 -13.11 -1.71 3.32
N GLY A 34 -12.89 -1.49 2.02
CA GLY A 34 -12.23 -0.29 1.49
C GLY A 34 -10.74 -0.19 1.83
N GLN A 35 -10.09 -1.31 2.18
CA GLN A 35 -8.66 -1.34 2.47
C GLN A 35 -7.82 -1.18 1.19
N PRO A 36 -6.64 -0.52 1.27
CA PRO A 36 -5.78 -0.35 0.12
C PRO A 36 -5.14 -1.67 -0.32
N VAL A 37 -4.72 -1.68 -1.59
CA VAL A 37 -3.76 -2.66 -2.12
C VAL A 37 -2.38 -2.01 -2.26
N VAL A 38 -1.31 -2.78 -2.13
CA VAL A 38 0.07 -2.25 -2.24
C VAL A 38 0.67 -2.58 -3.61
N VAL A 39 1.27 -1.60 -4.29
CA VAL A 39 1.98 -1.84 -5.56
C VAL A 39 3.17 -2.75 -5.33
N ARG A 40 3.29 -3.82 -6.11
CA ARG A 40 4.43 -4.75 -6.11
C ARG A 40 5.31 -4.56 -7.34
N ARG A 41 6.57 -4.95 -7.23
CA ARG A 41 7.50 -4.99 -8.39
C ARG A 41 7.19 -6.22 -9.26
N ALA A 42 6.49 -6.02 -10.37
CA ALA A 42 6.33 -7.04 -11.41
C ALA A 42 6.01 -6.40 -12.77
N ARG A 43 6.44 -7.05 -13.86
CA ARG A 43 6.08 -6.65 -15.23
C ARG A 43 4.68 -7.17 -15.54
N VAL A 44 3.82 -6.29 -16.04
CA VAL A 44 2.42 -6.57 -16.38
C VAL A 44 2.05 -5.89 -17.69
N ALA A 45 0.91 -6.25 -18.26
CA ALA A 45 0.41 -5.62 -19.46
C ALA A 45 0.15 -4.12 -19.26
N ALA A 46 0.21 -3.34 -20.35
CA ALA A 46 -0.09 -1.91 -20.32
C ALA A 46 -1.50 -1.65 -19.76
N GLY A 47 -1.65 -0.58 -18.97
CA GLY A 47 -2.91 -0.24 -18.30
C GLY A 47 -3.21 -1.04 -17.04
N LEU A 48 -2.34 -1.96 -16.63
CA LEU A 48 -2.42 -2.70 -15.36
C LEU A 48 -1.27 -2.31 -14.42
N VAL A 49 -1.51 -2.50 -13.14
CA VAL A 49 -0.53 -2.37 -12.06
C VAL A 49 -0.52 -3.67 -11.27
N ALA A 50 0.68 -4.20 -11.01
CA ALA A 50 0.83 -5.33 -10.12
C ALA A 50 0.61 -4.88 -8.68
N VAL A 51 -0.33 -5.51 -7.98
CA VAL A 51 -0.66 -5.16 -6.60
C VAL A 51 -0.67 -6.39 -5.69
N GLY A 52 -0.65 -6.16 -4.39
CA GLY A 52 -0.80 -7.17 -3.35
C GLY A 52 -1.87 -6.77 -2.34
N LEU A 53 -2.76 -7.71 -2.02
CA LEU A 53 -3.69 -7.59 -0.90
C LEU A 53 -3.06 -8.18 0.35
N ARG A 54 -3.36 -7.58 1.50
CA ARG A 54 -2.93 -8.03 2.82
C ARG A 54 -4.16 -8.29 3.68
N GLY A 55 -4.26 -9.49 4.21
CA GLY A 55 -5.26 -9.82 5.22
C GLY A 55 -4.74 -9.58 6.64
N ALA A 56 -5.47 -10.08 7.62
CA ALA A 56 -5.19 -9.91 9.04
C ALA A 56 -3.94 -10.65 9.50
N THR A 57 -3.58 -11.76 8.84
CA THR A 57 -2.44 -12.60 9.21
C THR A 57 -1.28 -12.47 8.21
N ARG A 58 -0.07 -12.85 8.66
CA ARG A 58 1.16 -12.70 7.85
C ARG A 58 1.12 -13.49 6.55
N ASP A 59 0.47 -14.64 6.56
CA ASP A 59 0.29 -15.58 5.44
C ASP A 59 -0.84 -15.15 4.49
N GLN A 60 -1.76 -14.29 4.92
CA GLN A 60 -2.80 -13.72 4.04
C GLN A 60 -2.20 -12.65 3.12
N ARG A 61 -1.59 -13.12 2.03
CA ARG A 61 -1.02 -12.30 0.96
C ARG A 61 -1.47 -12.84 -0.39
N LEU A 62 -2.10 -11.98 -1.18
CA LEU A 62 -2.59 -12.33 -2.50
C LEU A 62 -2.02 -11.34 -3.52
N ALA A 63 -1.36 -11.86 -4.55
CA ALA A 63 -0.97 -11.05 -5.70
C ALA A 63 -2.17 -10.88 -6.64
N ALA A 64 -2.37 -9.66 -7.13
CA ALA A 64 -3.43 -9.36 -8.10
C ALA A 64 -2.98 -8.29 -9.10
N LEU A 65 -3.86 -8.00 -10.06
CA LEU A 65 -3.67 -6.96 -11.07
C LEU A 65 -4.79 -5.94 -10.94
N MET A 66 -4.42 -4.66 -10.84
CA MET A 66 -5.37 -3.55 -10.76
C MET A 66 -5.29 -2.73 -12.06
N PRO A 67 -6.41 -2.49 -12.75
CA PRO A 67 -6.44 -1.52 -13.85
C PRO A 67 -6.06 -0.12 -13.36
N VAL A 68 -5.19 0.58 -14.09
CA VAL A 68 -4.79 1.96 -13.78
C VAL A 68 -6.01 2.87 -13.70
N ALA A 69 -7.00 2.66 -14.57
CA ALA A 69 -8.25 3.42 -14.59
C ALA A 69 -9.16 3.20 -13.36
N ALA A 70 -8.91 2.15 -12.57
CA ALA A 70 -9.65 1.88 -11.34
C ALA A 70 -9.04 2.58 -10.11
N ILE A 71 -7.90 3.26 -10.25
CA ILE A 71 -7.23 3.93 -9.13
C ILE A 71 -8.03 5.17 -8.75
N ALA A 72 -8.68 5.12 -7.60
CA ALA A 72 -9.45 6.22 -7.03
C ALA A 72 -8.57 7.13 -6.15
N HIS A 73 -7.64 6.53 -5.40
CA HIS A 73 -6.70 7.26 -4.56
C HIS A 73 -5.36 6.54 -4.51
N ARG A 74 -4.28 7.31 -4.36
CA ARG A 74 -2.91 6.83 -4.25
C ARG A 74 -2.25 7.54 -3.09
N LEU A 75 -1.49 6.78 -2.32
CA LEU A 75 -0.65 7.30 -1.26
C LEU A 75 0.73 6.66 -1.34
N ALA A 76 1.76 7.48 -1.50
CA ALA A 76 3.13 7.01 -1.59
C ALA A 76 3.73 6.81 -0.18
N PRO A 77 4.78 5.97 -0.01
CA PRO A 77 5.43 5.78 1.28
C PRO A 77 5.82 7.09 1.97
N GLU A 78 6.23 8.10 1.20
CA GLU A 78 6.65 9.41 1.69
C GLU A 78 5.49 10.21 2.30
N ASP A 79 4.28 10.06 1.75
CA ASP A 79 3.07 10.76 2.22
C ASP A 79 2.65 10.26 3.62
N LEU A 80 3.06 9.04 3.99
CA LEU A 80 2.78 8.46 5.32
C LEU A 80 3.57 9.14 6.44
N LEU A 81 4.67 9.85 6.14
CA LEU A 81 5.47 10.55 7.15
C LEU A 81 4.72 11.70 7.83
N GLY A 82 3.70 12.25 7.16
CA GLY A 82 2.87 13.32 7.67
C GLY A 82 1.63 12.85 8.44
N ARG A 83 1.28 11.57 8.34
CA ARG A 83 0.23 11.01 9.19
C ARG A 83 0.79 10.94 10.59
N GLN A 84 0.15 11.62 11.54
CA GLN A 84 0.36 11.33 12.95
C GLN A 84 0.12 9.85 13.07
N ALA A 85 1.22 9.13 13.21
CA ALA A 85 1.21 7.80 13.72
C ALA A 85 0.20 7.75 14.86
N SER A 86 -0.72 6.79 14.84
CA SER A 86 -1.38 6.39 16.07
C SER A 86 -0.26 6.25 17.10
N GLU A 87 -0.22 7.15 18.09
CA GLU A 87 0.91 7.28 19.03
C GLU A 87 1.08 6.02 19.91
N ASP A 88 0.28 4.98 19.67
CA ASP A 88 0.22 3.74 20.41
C ASP A 88 1.27 2.72 19.95
N LEU A 89 1.79 2.77 18.72
CA LEU A 89 2.76 1.77 18.26
C LEU A 89 4.22 2.22 18.46
N PRO A 90 5.07 1.39 19.12
CA PRO A 90 6.49 1.72 19.35
C PRO A 90 7.28 2.05 18.08
N VAL A 91 6.97 1.43 16.95
CA VAL A 91 7.64 1.69 15.67
C VAL A 91 7.55 3.16 15.27
N PHE A 92 6.41 3.81 15.53
CA PHE A 92 6.22 5.18 15.12
C PHE A 92 6.89 6.20 16.01
N ARG A 93 7.01 5.91 17.32
CA ARG A 93 7.79 6.72 18.25
C ARG A 93 9.26 6.75 17.82
N VAL A 94 9.81 5.57 17.52
CA VAL A 94 11.18 5.45 16.99
C VAL A 94 11.34 6.16 15.65
N LEU A 95 10.37 6.04 14.73
CA LEU A 95 10.43 6.75 13.45
C LEU A 95 10.37 8.27 13.62
N ALA A 96 9.61 8.79 14.59
CA ALA A 96 9.58 10.21 14.91
C ALA A 96 10.94 10.70 15.43
N GLU A 97 11.60 9.92 16.29
CA GLU A 97 12.94 10.22 16.79
C GLU A 97 14.02 10.15 15.68
N LEU A 98 13.91 9.17 14.78
CA LEU A 98 14.86 8.98 13.68
C LEU A 98 14.66 9.95 12.51
N ARG A 99 13.48 10.55 12.38
CA ARG A 99 13.13 11.39 11.23
C ARG A 99 14.16 12.50 10.95
N PRO A 100 14.61 13.32 11.92
CA PRO A 100 15.61 14.35 11.64
C PRO A 100 16.95 13.77 11.12
N LEU A 101 17.33 12.59 11.59
CA LEU A 101 18.55 11.91 11.15
C LEU A 101 18.40 11.38 9.72
N LEU A 102 17.25 10.80 9.39
CA LEU A 102 16.95 10.30 8.06
C LEU A 102 16.82 11.44 7.04
N ASP A 103 16.19 12.55 7.44
CA ASP A 103 16.06 13.76 6.63
C ASP A 103 17.44 14.38 6.34
N ALA A 104 18.35 14.38 7.32
CA ALA A 104 19.72 14.88 7.18
C ALA A 104 20.58 14.09 6.17
N LEU A 105 20.19 12.86 5.81
CA LEU A 105 20.87 12.09 4.76
C LEU A 105 20.59 12.63 3.36
N GLY A 106 19.62 13.53 3.20
CA GLY A 106 19.26 14.12 1.90
C GLY A 106 18.59 13.13 0.94
N HIS A 107 18.14 11.98 1.44
CA HIS A 107 17.40 10.98 0.67
C HIS A 107 15.91 11.09 0.92
N VAL A 108 15.11 10.86 -0.14
CA VAL A 108 13.67 10.69 -0.01
C VAL A 108 13.41 9.31 0.61
N TRP A 109 12.63 9.29 1.69
CA TRP A 109 12.29 8.07 2.42
C TRP A 109 10.82 8.09 2.85
N GLY A 110 10.28 6.93 3.20
CA GLY A 110 8.88 6.77 3.56
C GLY A 110 8.60 5.44 4.27
N VAL A 111 7.42 5.33 4.87
CA VAL A 111 7.02 4.14 5.63
C VAL A 111 6.44 3.09 4.71
N THR A 112 6.81 1.83 4.89
CA THR A 112 6.25 0.69 4.15
C THR A 112 5.97 -0.48 5.10
N GLY A 113 5.51 -1.61 4.55
CA GLY A 113 5.21 -2.79 5.36
C GLY A 113 3.98 -2.57 6.24
N SER A 114 3.87 -3.32 7.35
CA SER A 114 2.69 -3.26 8.23
C SER A 114 2.46 -1.87 8.81
N ALA A 115 3.53 -1.13 9.12
CA ALA A 115 3.42 0.24 9.62
C ALA A 115 2.76 1.18 8.60
N GLY A 116 2.89 0.92 7.29
CA GLY A 116 2.22 1.74 6.29
C GLY A 116 0.72 1.49 6.15
N PHE A 117 0.20 0.41 6.74
CA PHE A 117 -1.24 0.09 6.77
C PHE A 117 -1.93 0.57 8.05
N GLN A 118 -1.22 1.27 8.95
CA GLN A 118 -1.79 1.83 10.18
C GLN A 118 -2.20 3.29 10.01
#